data_AF-S0FU67-F1
#
_entry.id   AF-S0FU67-F1
#
_cell.length_a   1.000
_cell.length_b   1.000
_cell.length_c   1.000
_cell.angle_alpha   90.00
_cell.angle_beta   90.00
_cell.angle_gamma   90.00
#
_symmetry.space_group_name_H-M   'P 1'
#
loop_
_entity.id
_entity.type
_entity.pdbx_description
1 polymer ?
#
loop_
_entity_poly.entity_id
_entity_poly.type
_entity_poly.pdbx_seq_one_letter_code
_entity_poly.pdbx_strand_id
1 'polypeptide(L)'
;MARKIRFRKKRLYNLKIFVVMSLFFLIVISGLVAVDIAKSYVLYGQPRLEMLQIQEVEKDIYQVSLFNNTFDLNLKYLRRDMGKIKGFFE
;
A
#
# COMPACT_ATOMS: atom_id res chain seq x y z
N MET A 1 -2.56 24.90 34.26
CA MET A 1 -1.53 23.92 33.80
C MET A 1 -0.63 24.57 32.76
N ALA A 2 0.70 24.43 32.90
CA ALA A 2 1.67 25.04 31.99
C ALA A 2 1.43 24.66 30.52
N ARG A 3 1.40 25.66 29.63
CA ARG A 3 1.09 25.55 28.18
C ARG A 3 1.86 24.41 27.48
N LYS A 4 3.11 24.17 27.87
CA LYS A 4 3.99 23.08 27.38
C LYS A 4 3.44 21.68 27.64
N ILE A 5 2.79 21.45 28.80
CA ILE A 5 2.21 20.16 29.17
C ILE A 5 0.98 19.86 28.30
N ARG A 6 0.17 20.87 27.99
CA ARG A 6 -1.01 20.73 27.11
C ARG A 6 -0.61 20.29 25.70
N PHE A 7 0.43 20.89 25.12
CA PHE A 7 0.93 20.51 23.80
C PHE A 7 1.57 19.12 23.76
N ARG A 8 2.24 18.68 24.83
CA ARG A 8 2.75 17.30 24.94
C ARG A 8 1.61 16.29 25.01
N LYS A 9 0.58 16.54 25.83
CA LYS A 9 -0.60 15.68 25.94
C LYS A 9 -1.33 15.55 24.59
N LYS A 10 -1.49 16.64 23.83
CA LYS A 10 -2.13 16.61 22.50
C LYS A 10 -1.36 15.74 21.50
N ARG A 11 -0.02 15.86 21.44
CA ARG A 11 0.81 15.02 20.57
C ARG A 11 0.70 13.54 20.90
N LEU A 12 0.76 13.19 22.18
CA LEU A 12 0.65 11.82 22.64
C LEU A 12 -0.75 11.23 22.35
N TYR A 13 -1.79 12.04 22.48
CA TYR A 13 -3.16 11.64 22.15
C TYR A 13 -3.33 11.38 20.64
N ASN A 14 -2.81 12.27 19.79
CA ASN A 14 -2.83 12.06 18.34
C ASN A 14 -2.05 10.80 17.93
N LEU A 15 -0.89 10.54 18.57
CA LEU A 15 -0.12 9.32 18.33
C LEU A 15 -0.92 8.07 18.72
N LYS A 16 -1.60 8.09 19.87
CA LYS A 16 -2.48 6.98 20.28
C LYS A 16 -3.59 6.72 19.26
N ILE A 17 -4.25 7.78 18.79
CA ILE A 17 -5.27 7.64 17.74
C ILE A 17 -4.66 7.05 16.48
N PHE A 18 -3.51 7.56 16.04
CA PHE A 18 -2.82 7.05 14.85
C PHE A 18 -2.48 5.56 14.98
N VAL A 19 -1.96 5.13 16.13
CA VAL A 19 -1.64 3.73 16.40
C VAL A 19 -2.89 2.85 16.37
N VAL A 20 -3.98 3.28 17.02
CA VAL A 20 -5.24 2.52 17.03
C VAL A 20 -5.83 2.42 15.63
N MET A 21 -5.84 3.53 14.88
CA MET A 21 -6.30 3.54 13.48
C MET A 21 -5.44 2.63 12.61
N SER A 22 -4.11 2.68 12.76
CA SER A 22 -3.19 1.81 12.03
C SER A 22 -3.43 0.33 12.34
N LEU A 23 -3.62 -0.02 13.62
CA LEU A 23 -3.95 -1.39 14.03
C LEU A 23 -5.28 -1.85 13.41
N PHE A 24 -6.30 -0.99 13.42
CA PHE A 24 -7.58 -1.29 12.80
C PHE A 24 -7.43 -1.61 11.30
N PHE A 25 -6.72 -0.77 10.55
CA PHE A 25 -6.47 -1.02 9.13
C PHE A 25 -5.67 -2.31 8.90
N LEU A 26 -4.66 -2.59 9.74
CA LEU A 26 -3.90 -3.84 9.64
C LEU A 26 -4.80 -5.07 9.82
N ILE A 27 -5.69 -5.05 10.81
CA ILE A 27 -6.64 -6.15 11.05
C ILE A 27 -7.54 -6.33 9.81
N VAL A 28 -8.11 -5.24 9.29
CA VAL A 28 -8.99 -5.30 8.10
C VAL A 28 -8.23 -5.84 6.88
N ILE A 29 -7.04 -5.31 6.59
CA ILE A 29 -6.22 -5.75 5.45
C ILE A 29 -5.85 -7.24 5.60
N SER A 30 -5.44 -7.67 6.80
CA SER A 30 -5.09 -9.08 7.05
C SER A 30 -6.29 -10.01 6.85
N GLY A 31 -7.49 -9.60 7.27
CA GLY A 31 -8.70 -10.37 7.05
C GLY A 31 -9.06 -10.49 5.57
N LEU A 32 -8.94 -9.39 4.81
CA LEU A 32 -9.15 -9.39 3.36
C LEU A 32 -8.15 -10.31 2.65
N VAL A 33 -6.87 -10.23 3.00
CA VAL A 33 -5.81 -11.09 2.44
C VAL A 33 -6.06 -12.56 2.76
N ALA A 34 -6.43 -12.89 4.00
CA ALA A 34 -6.74 -14.26 4.39
C ALA A 34 -7.91 -14.84 3.59
N VAL A 35 -8.97 -14.06 3.41
CA VAL A 35 -10.14 -14.44 2.59
C VAL A 35 -9.74 -14.63 1.12
N ASP A 36 -8.90 -13.74 0.58
CA ASP A 36 -8.44 -13.81 -0.80
C ASP A 36 -7.65 -15.10 -1.08
N ILE A 37 -6.66 -15.38 -0.22
CA ILE A 37 -5.83 -16.58 -0.33
C ILE A 37 -6.68 -17.85 -0.17
N ALA A 38 -7.61 -17.86 0.80
CA ALA A 38 -8.50 -19.00 1.02
C ALA A 38 -9.41 -19.25 -0.18
N LYS A 39 -10.02 -18.19 -0.73
CA LYS A 39 -10.85 -18.27 -1.94
C LYS A 39 -10.04 -18.78 -3.12
N SER A 40 -8.83 -18.25 -3.33
CA SER A 40 -7.96 -18.66 -4.43
C SER A 40 -7.53 -20.12 -4.31
N TYR A 41 -7.22 -20.59 -3.10
CA TYR A 41 -6.91 -22.00 -2.85
C TYR A 41 -8.08 -22.92 -3.21
N VAL A 42 -9.32 -22.53 -2.88
CA VAL A 42 -10.53 -23.30 -3.25
C VAL A 42 -10.77 -23.30 -4.76
N LEU A 43 -10.55 -22.17 -5.44
CA LEU A 43 -10.85 -22.03 -6.87
C LEU A 43 -9.78 -22.63 -7.78
N TYR A 44 -8.51 -22.45 -7.44
CA TYR A 44 -7.37 -22.77 -8.32
C TYR A 44 -6.44 -23.84 -7.75
N GLY A 45 -6.71 -24.35 -6.53
CA GLY A 45 -5.88 -25.36 -5.87
C GLY A 45 -4.51 -24.84 -5.40
N GLN A 46 -4.23 -23.55 -5.57
CA GLN A 46 -2.98 -22.90 -5.18
C GLN A 46 -3.27 -21.56 -4.52
N PRO A 47 -2.57 -21.22 -3.41
CA PRO A 47 -2.75 -19.93 -2.77
C PRO A 47 -2.18 -18.83 -3.68
N ARG A 48 -3.05 -17.97 -4.23
CA ARG A 48 -2.65 -16.77 -4.96
C ARG A 48 -3.31 -15.55 -4.35
N LEU A 49 -2.59 -14.43 -4.36
CA LEU A 49 -3.15 -13.12 -4.10
C LEU A 49 -3.79 -12.64 -5.41
N GLU A 50 -5.11 -12.68 -5.49
CA GLU A 50 -5.89 -12.20 -6.63
C GLU A 50 -6.25 -10.72 -6.49
N MET A 51 -6.35 -10.23 -5.25
CA MET A 51 -6.65 -8.83 -4.98
C MET A 51 -5.57 -7.88 -5.50
N LEU A 52 -4.32 -8.33 -5.65
CA LEU A 52 -3.23 -7.52 -6.18
C LEU A 52 -2.28 -8.37 -7.01
N GLN A 53 -2.24 -8.12 -8.31
CA GLN A 53 -1.29 -8.74 -9.23
C GLN A 53 -0.55 -7.66 -10.01
N ILE A 54 0.76 -7.80 -10.12
CA ILE A 54 1.60 -6.93 -10.93
C ILE A 54 2.28 -7.82 -11.97
N GLN A 55 2.03 -7.56 -13.25
CA GLN A 55 2.61 -8.30 -14.36
C GLN A 55 3.30 -7.33 -15.31
N GLU A 56 4.47 -7.70 -15.81
CA GLU A 56 5.16 -6.93 -16.86
C GLU A 56 4.57 -7.34 -18.21
N VAL A 57 3.89 -6.40 -18.87
CA VAL A 57 3.23 -6.66 -20.18
C VAL A 57 4.18 -6.29 -21.31
N GLU A 58 4.93 -5.20 -21.15
CA GLU A 58 5.90 -4.71 -22.11
C GLU A 58 7.04 -3.96 -21.39
N LYS A 59 8.15 -3.69 -22.09
CA LYS A 59 9.30 -3.00 -21.52
C LYS A 59 8.89 -1.63 -20.96
N ASP A 60 9.03 -1.44 -19.65
CA ASP A 60 8.59 -0.26 -18.88
C ASP A 60 7.06 -0.09 -18.73
N ILE A 61 6.25 -1.12 -19.00
CA ILE A 61 4.79 -1.13 -18.78
C ILE A 61 4.41 -2.29 -17.87
N TYR A 62 3.94 -1.97 -16.66
CA TYR A 62 3.46 -2.93 -15.67
C TYR A 62 1.94 -2.85 -15.55
N GLN A 63 1.24 -3.95 -15.79
CA GLN A 63 -0.17 -4.04 -15.51
C GLN A 63 -0.38 -4.39 -14.04
N VAL A 64 -1.04 -3.51 -13.31
CA VAL A 64 -1.46 -3.72 -11.93
C VAL A 64 -2.94 -4.02 -11.92
N SER A 65 -3.29 -5.24 -11.53
CA SER A 65 -4.67 -5.67 -11.30
C SER A 65 -4.97 -5.55 -9.82
N LEU A 66 -5.96 -4.73 -9.47
CA LEU A 66 -6.48 -4.57 -8.11
C LEU A 66 -7.95 -5.02 -8.09
N PHE A 67 -8.24 -6.15 -7.44
CA PHE A 67 -9.55 -6.82 -7.51
C PHE A 67 -9.99 -7.10 -8.95
N ASN A 68 -10.97 -6.34 -9.48
CA ASN A 68 -11.46 -6.43 -10.86
C ASN A 68 -10.96 -5.30 -11.77
N ASN A 69 -10.25 -4.32 -11.21
CA ASN A 69 -9.77 -3.19 -11.99
C ASN A 69 -8.32 -3.44 -12.39
N THR A 70 -8.04 -3.32 -13.68
CA THR A 70 -6.68 -3.38 -14.20
C THR A 70 -6.25 -1.99 -14.61
N PHE A 71 -5.03 -1.60 -14.26
CA PHE A 71 -4.43 -0.33 -14.63
C PHE A 71 -3.00 -0.57 -15.12
N ASP A 72 -2.68 0.01 -16.27
CA ASP A 72 -1.34 -0.06 -16.83
C ASP A 72 -0.49 1.10 -16.29
N LEU A 73 0.53 0.76 -15.51
CA LEU A 73 1.55 1.67 -15.04
C LEU A 73 2.68 1.74 -16.08
N ASN A 74 2.68 2.84 -16.84
CA ASN A 74 3.79 3.18 -17.71
C ASN A 74 4.92 3.88 -16.92
N LEU A 75 5.99 3.15 -16.65
CA LEU A 75 7.15 3.63 -15.90
C LEU A 75 8.15 4.44 -16.75
N LYS A 76 7.94 4.56 -18.07
CA LYS A 76 8.83 5.29 -18.99
C LYS A 76 9.06 6.74 -18.55
N TYR A 77 7.99 7.40 -18.12
CA TYR A 77 8.05 8.79 -17.64
C TYR A 77 8.52 8.87 -16.19
N LEU A 78 8.16 7.87 -15.38
CA LEU A 78 8.54 7.80 -13.97
C LEU A 78 10.05 7.61 -13.77
N ARG A 79 10.71 6.80 -14.63
CA ARG A 79 12.18 6.69 -14.65
C ARG A 79 12.86 8.00 -15.02
N ARG A 80 12.31 8.72 -16.01
CA ARG A 80 12.84 10.02 -16.43
C ARG A 80 12.74 11.06 -15.32
N ASP A 81 11.66 11.06 -14.56
CA ASP A 81 11.46 11.99 -13.46
C ASP A 81 12.24 11.58 -12.20
N MET A 82 12.38 10.29 -11.90
CA MET A 82 13.29 9.79 -10.86
C MET A 82 14.75 10.16 -11.14
N GLY A 83 15.20 10.09 -12.40
CA GLY A 83 16.53 10.53 -12.79
C GLY A 83 16.78 12.02 -12.55
N LYS A 84 15.77 12.86 -12.82
CA LYS A 84 15.84 14.31 -12.54
C LYS A 84 15.87 14.61 -11.04
N ILE A 85 15.09 13.88 -10.25
CA ILE A 85 15.09 14.04 -8.79
C ILE A 85 16.44 13.59 -8.22
N LYS A 86 16.98 12.47 -8.69
CA LYS A 86 18.29 11.97 -8.24
C LYS A 86 19.41 12.97 -8.54
N GLY A 87 19.42 13.58 -9.73
CA GLY A 87 20.36 14.65 -10.07
C GLY A 87 20.10 16.00 -9.38
N PHE A 88 19.00 16.16 -8.65
CA PHE A 88 18.76 17.32 -7.79
C PHE A 88 19.33 17.14 -6.37
N PHE A 89 19.68 15.89 -6.01
CA PHE A 89 20.28 15.53 -4.73
C PHE A 89 21.79 15.16 -4.84
N GLU A 90 22.36 15.24 -6.05
CA GLU A 90 23.82 15.28 -6.30
C GLU A 90 24.29 16.73 -6.48
#